data_AF-A0A9L0K4H5-F1
#
_entry.id   AF-A0A9L0K4H5-F1
#
_cell.length_a   1.000
_cell.length_b   1.000
_cell.length_c   1.000
_cell.angle_alpha   90.00
_cell.angle_beta   90.00
_cell.angle_gamma   90.00
#
_symmetry.space_group_name_H-M   'P 1'
#
loop_
_entity.id
_entity.type
_entity.pdbx_description
1 polymer ?
#
loop_
_entity_poly.entity_id
_entity_poly.type
_entity_poly.pdbx_seq_one_letter_code
_entity_poly.pdbx_strand_id
1 'polypeptide(L)' 'MPAGVPWATYLKMFAASLLAMCAGAQAVHRYYRPDLTIPEIPPKPGELKTELLGLKERQHEPQISQQ' A
#
# COMPACT_ATOMS: atom_id res chain seq x y z
N MET A 1 -0.32 36.74 -12.42
CA MET A 1 0.07 35.62 -11.52
C MET A 1 -0.90 35.64 -10.33
N PRO A 2 -1.65 34.56 -10.06
CA PRO A 2 -2.52 34.51 -8.88
C PRO A 2 -1.68 34.74 -7.61
N ALA A 3 -2.20 35.54 -6.68
CA ALA A 3 -1.56 35.87 -5.40
C ALA A 3 -0.11 36.41 -5.44
N GLY A 4 0.38 36.87 -6.60
CA GLY A 4 1.76 37.37 -6.74
C GLY A 4 2.84 36.28 -6.78
N VAL A 5 2.46 35.00 -6.87
CA VAL A 5 3.39 33.87 -6.87
C VAL A 5 3.62 33.37 -8.31
N PRO A 6 4.86 33.02 -8.71
CA PRO A 6 5.10 32.50 -10.06
C PRO A 6 4.38 31.18 -10.31
N TRP A 7 3.88 31.01 -11.55
CA TRP A 7 3.18 29.79 -11.98
C TRP A 7 3.98 28.51 -11.72
N ALA A 8 5.30 28.60 -11.85
CA ALA A 8 6.22 27.51 -11.54
C ALA A 8 6.11 27.01 -10.09
N THR A 9 5.76 27.86 -9.13
CA THR A 9 5.56 27.45 -7.73
C THR A 9 4.32 26.59 -7.57
N TYR A 10 3.22 26.92 -8.26
CA TYR A 10 2.02 26.08 -8.27
C TYR A 10 2.31 24.72 -8.91
N LEU A 11 3.03 24.72 -10.03
CA LEU A 11 3.46 23.48 -10.69
C LEU A 11 4.36 22.62 -9.79
N LYS A 12 5.29 23.24 -9.04
CA LYS A 12 6.13 22.51 -8.07
C LYS A 12 5.30 21.88 -6.96
N MET A 13 4.33 22.59 -6.41
CA MET A 13 3.44 22.05 -5.37
C MET A 13 2.58 20.91 -5.90
N PHE A 14 2.06 21.04 -7.12
CA PHE A 14 1.31 19.97 -7.79
C PHE A 14 2.18 18.74 -8.06
N ALA A 15 3.41 18.92 -8.55
CA ALA A 15 4.33 17.81 -8.75
C ALA A 15 4.71 17.14 -7.42
N ALA A 16 4.95 17.94 -6.37
CA ALA A 16 5.27 17.43 -5.04
C ALA A 16 4.11 16.61 -4.44
N SER A 17 2.85 17.01 -4.64
CA SER A 17 1.70 16.26 -4.14
C SER A 17 1.56 14.90 -4.84
N LEU A 18 1.74 14.85 -6.16
CA LEU A 18 1.75 13.60 -6.91
C LEU A 18 2.89 12.67 -6.48
N LEU A 19 4.10 13.22 -6.29
CA LEU A 19 5.24 12.45 -5.80
C LEU A 19 5.00 11.89 -4.40
N ALA A 20 4.43 12.68 -3.50
CA ALA A 20 4.06 12.22 -2.16
C ALA A 20 3.03 11.08 -2.20
N MET A 21 2.03 11.17 -3.09
CA MET A 21 1.04 10.11 -3.29
C MET A 21 1.69 8.81 -3.78
N CYS A 22 2.55 8.88 -4.79
CA CYS A 22 3.27 7.72 -5.32
C CYS A 22 4.21 7.10 -4.26
N ALA A 23 4.93 7.93 -3.52
CA ALA A 23 5.82 7.47 -2.45
C ALA A 23 5.04 6.79 -1.32
N GLY A 24 3.90 7.36 -0.92
CA GLY A 24 3.01 6.77 0.08
C GLY A 24 2.46 5.41 -0.34
N ALA A 25 2.00 5.29 -1.59
CA ALA A 25 1.55 4.00 -2.15
C ALA A 25 2.68 2.96 -2.12
N GLN A 26 3.88 3.31 -2.61
CA GLN A 26 5.02 2.40 -2.57
C GLN A 26 5.42 2.01 -1.15
N ALA A 27 5.39 2.95 -0.19
CA ALA A 27 5.72 2.68 1.20
C ALA A 27 4.78 1.64 1.82
N VAL A 28 3.47 1.75 1.58
CA VAL A 28 2.48 0.76 2.05
C VAL A 28 2.71 -0.60 1.39
N HIS A 29 2.96 -0.65 0.09
CA HIS A 29 3.27 -1.91 -0.60
C HIS A 29 4.59 -2.54 -0.12
N ARG A 30 5.61 -1.74 0.20
CA ARG A 30 6.91 -2.22 0.72
C ARG A 30 6.82 -2.68 2.16
N TYR A 31 6.10 -1.94 3.01
CA TYR A 31 6.04 -2.18 4.45
C TYR A 31 5.01 -3.24 4.85
N TYR A 32 3.82 -3.22 4.22
CA TYR A 32 2.73 -4.13 4.55
C TYR A 32 2.58 -5.30 3.59
N ARG A 33 3.38 -5.36 2.49
CA ARG A 33 3.36 -6.40 1.44
C ARG A 33 1.99 -7.05 1.27
N PRO A 34 0.96 -6.27 0.89
CA PRO A 34 -0.36 -6.83 0.69
C PRO A 34 -0.26 -7.95 -0.36
N ASP A 35 -0.86 -9.09 -0.06
CA ASP A 35 -1.05 -10.14 -1.06
C ASP A 35 -2.08 -9.63 -2.08
N LEU A 36 -1.63 -9.43 -3.32
CA LEU A 36 -2.46 -8.98 -4.43
C LEU A 36 -3.10 -10.16 -5.19
N THR A 37 -2.99 -11.38 -4.65
CA THR A 37 -3.62 -12.57 -5.25
C THR A 37 -5.14 -12.41 -5.24
N ILE A 38 -5.71 -12.14 -6.40
CA ILE A 38 -7.16 -12.12 -6.61
C ILE A 38 -7.59 -13.57 -6.89
N PRO A 39 -8.50 -14.16 -6.11
CA PRO A 39 -9.03 -15.47 -6.44
C PRO A 39 -9.86 -15.37 -7.73
N GLU A 40 -9.59 -16.27 -8.69
CA GLU A 40 -10.33 -16.37 -9.97
C GLU A 40 -11.85 -16.54 -9.78
N ILE A 41 -12.26 -17.12 -8.64
CA ILE A 41 -13.66 -17.30 -8.28
C ILE A 41 -14.01 -16.23 -7.24
N PRO A 42 -14.94 -15.30 -7.53
CA PRO A 42 -15.36 -14.30 -6.56
C PRO A 42 -16.00 -14.98 -5.35
N PRO A 43 -15.66 -14.56 -4.12
CA PRO A 43 -16.26 -15.11 -2.92
C PRO A 43 -17.77 -14.80 -2.91
N LYS A 44 -18.55 -15.70 -2.29
CA LYS A 44 -19.99 -15.49 -2.15
C LYS A 44 -20.26 -14.22 -1.32
N PRO A 45 -21.34 -13.48 -1.60
CA PRO A 45 -21.73 -12.31 -0.81
C PRO A 45 -21.77 -12.67 0.68
N GLY A 46 -20.92 -12.03 1.50
CA GLY A 46 -20.83 -12.27 2.94
C GLY A 46 -19.68 -13.18 3.41
N GLU A 47 -18.95 -13.86 2.51
CA GLU A 47 -17.77 -14.69 2.85
C GLU A 47 -16.44 -14.02 2.48
N LEU A 48 -16.47 -12.72 2.17
CA LEU A 48 -15.30 -11.97 1.77
C LEU A 48 -14.36 -11.82 2.97
N LYS A 49 -13.37 -12.71 3.06
CA LYS A 49 -12.33 -12.69 4.10
C LYS A 49 -11.35 -11.55 3.83
N THR A 50 -11.76 -10.33 4.15
CA THR A 50 -10.87 -9.15 4.23
C THR A 50 -10.02 -9.20 5.51
N GLU A 51 -9.35 -10.33 5.77
CA GLU A 51 -8.36 -10.37 6.84
C GLU A 51 -7.19 -9.48 6.43
N LEU A 52 -6.81 -8.53 7.28
CA LEU A 52 -5.55 -7.77 7.15
C LEU A 52 -4.41 -8.79 7.25
N LEU A 53 -3.92 -9.25 6.09
CA LEU A 53 -2.86 -10.26 5.95
C LEU A 53 -1.63 -9.99 6.83
N GLY A 54 -1.37 -8.73 7.19
CA GLY A 54 -0.27 -8.32 8.08
C GLY A 54 -0.43 -8.65 9.58
N LEU A 55 -1.60 -9.10 10.06
CA LEU A 55 -1.78 -9.54 11.46
C LEU A 55 -1.42 -11.02 11.69
N LYS A 56 -1.27 -11.81 10.62
CA LYS A 56 -1.05 -13.27 10.71
C LYS A 56 0.41 -13.70 10.49
N GLU A 57 1.27 -12.85 9.94
CA GLU A 57 2.69 -13.16 9.66
C GLU A 57 3.59 -13.24 10.91
N ARG A 58 3.09 -12.90 12.11
CA ARG A 58 3.88 -12.93 13.36
C ARG A 58 3.72 -14.22 14.18
N GLN A 59 3.17 -15.31 13.62
CA GLN A 59 3.00 -16.58 14.36
C GLN A 59 3.57 -17.84 13.71
N HIS A 60 4.46 -17.74 12.70
CA HIS A 60 5.11 -18.93 12.15
C HIS A 60 6.61 -18.75 11.89
N GLU A 61 7.37 -18.59 12.96
CA GLU A 61 8.69 -19.22 13.01
C GLU A 61 8.89 -19.80 14.43
N PRO A 62 8.71 -21.13 14.55
CA PRO A 62 9.82 -21.91 15.08
C PRO A 62 10.03 -23.12 14.16
N GLN A 63 10.85 -22.94 13.11
CA GLN A 63 11.46 -24.08 12.44
C GLN A 63 12.56 -24.61 13.36
N ILE A 64 12.17 -25.52 14.26
CA ILE A 64 13.10 -26.42 14.94
C ILE A 64 13.65 -27.34 13.86
N SER A 65 14.86 -27.04 13.37
CA SER A 65 15.64 -27.95 12.54
C SER A 65 16.34 -28.94 13.46
N GLN A 66 15.72 -30.13 13.60
CA GLN A 66 16.37 -31.34 14.08
C GLN A 66 16.46 -32.29 12.90
N GLN A 67 17.63 -32.40 12.29
CA GLN A 67 18.12 -33.63 11.67
C GLN A 67 19.65 -33.61 11.59
#